data_AF-A0A523K7U6-F1
#
_entry.id   AF-A0A523K7U6-F1
#
_cell.length_a   1.000
_cell.length_b   1.000
_cell.length_c   1.000
_cell.angle_alpha   90.00
_cell.angle_beta   90.00
_cell.angle_gamma   90.00
#
_symmetry.space_group_name_H-M   'P 1'
#
loop_
_entity.id
_entity.type
_entity.pdbx_description
1 polymer ?
#
loop_
_entity_poly.entity_id
_entity_poly.type
_entity_poly.pdbx_seq_one_letter_code
_entity_poly.pdbx_strand_id
1 'polypeptide(L)'
;MDHEMGPMGVIPGSHKGEIHDQYDEQDQWVGHIGEDALRRVDLDKVEWLTGPAGSVTVHNCRTVHGSLPNMSDRGRPLLLHTCSAADALPLTPRPSQTSHEGRMIRAQPARWVEFDADACQLPPDRSNQPGVTIFSTQNREHSV
;
A
#
# COMPACT_ATOMS: atom_id res chain seq x y z
N MET A 1 16.59 -3.68 9.06
CA MET A 1 16.26 -4.20 7.74
C MET A 1 17.46 -3.96 6.85
N ASP A 2 18.04 -5.04 6.33
CA ASP A 2 19.15 -5.05 5.39
C ASP A 2 18.69 -5.70 4.07
N HIS A 3 19.60 -5.83 3.10
CA HIS A 3 19.28 -6.35 1.76
C HIS A 3 18.83 -7.82 1.77
N GLU A 4 19.33 -8.65 2.68
CA GLU A 4 18.92 -10.07 2.76
C GLU A 4 17.47 -10.20 3.25
N MET A 5 17.03 -9.28 4.11
CA MET A 5 15.65 -9.23 4.58
C MET A 5 14.63 -8.71 3.54
N GLY A 6 15.09 -8.29 2.36
CA GLY A 6 14.26 -7.75 1.29
C GLY A 6 13.60 -6.42 1.69
N PRO A 7 14.34 -5.31 1.80
CA PRO A 7 13.78 -4.04 2.24
C PRO A 7 12.68 -3.56 1.28
N MET A 8 11.81 -2.67 1.77
CA MET A 8 10.88 -1.98 0.89
C MET A 8 11.66 -1.04 -0.02
N GLY A 9 11.38 -1.12 -1.32
CA GLY A 9 11.82 -0.17 -2.33
C GLY A 9 10.72 0.83 -2.63
N VAL A 10 11.10 2.07 -2.92
CA VAL A 10 10.18 3.12 -3.37
C VAL A 10 10.76 3.83 -4.58
N ILE A 11 9.90 4.43 -5.40
CA ILE A 11 10.34 5.29 -6.52
C ILE A 11 10.06 6.75 -6.14
N PRO A 12 11.08 7.55 -5.80
CA PRO A 12 10.90 8.93 -5.39
C PRO A 12 10.13 9.74 -6.43
N GLY A 13 9.18 10.56 -5.98
CA GLY A 13 8.37 11.43 -6.84
C GLY A 13 7.20 10.76 -7.57
N SER A 14 7.12 9.43 -7.61
CA SER A 14 6.06 8.69 -8.32
C SER A 14 4.64 8.96 -7.81
N HIS A 15 4.47 9.43 -6.57
CA HIS A 15 3.18 9.85 -6.01
C HIS A 15 2.49 11.00 -6.75
N LYS A 16 3.20 11.69 -7.66
CA LYS A 16 2.65 12.74 -8.55
C LYS A 16 2.36 12.24 -9.96
N GLY A 17 2.62 10.97 -10.23
CA GLY A 17 2.47 10.34 -11.54
C GLY A 17 1.16 9.57 -11.67
N GLU A 18 1.15 8.66 -12.64
CA GLU A 18 0.05 7.74 -12.90
C GLU A 18 -0.24 6.86 -11.66
N ILE A 19 -1.52 6.69 -11.33
CA ILE A 19 -1.97 5.64 -10.40
C ILE A 19 -2.18 4.38 -11.23
N HIS A 20 -1.35 3.36 -10.98
CA HIS A 20 -1.38 2.13 -11.75
C HIS A 20 -2.49 1.18 -11.28
N ASP A 21 -3.17 0.58 -12.26
CA ASP A 21 -4.18 -0.45 -12.06
C ASP A 21 -3.60 -1.70 -11.38
N GLN A 22 -4.37 -2.29 -10.45
CA GLN A 22 -4.05 -3.52 -9.73
C GLN A 22 -5.02 -4.67 -10.02
N TYR A 23 -5.78 -4.57 -11.10
CA TYR A 23 -6.65 -5.62 -11.61
C TYR A 23 -6.03 -6.26 -12.85
N ASP A 24 -6.28 -7.56 -13.02
CA ASP A 24 -5.85 -8.29 -14.20
C ASP A 24 -6.85 -8.15 -15.37
N GLU A 25 -6.53 -8.77 -16.51
CA GLU A 25 -7.37 -8.74 -17.71
C GLU A 25 -8.75 -9.43 -17.52
N GLN A 26 -8.92 -10.18 -16.43
CA GLN A 26 -10.18 -10.82 -16.03
C GLN A 26 -10.94 -10.00 -14.97
N ASP A 27 -10.55 -8.74 -14.75
CA ASP A 27 -11.14 -7.83 -13.76
C ASP A 27 -11.07 -8.38 -12.32
N GLN A 28 -10.04 -9.20 -12.03
CA GLN A 28 -9.76 -9.69 -10.68
C GLN A 28 -8.68 -8.83 -10.03
N TRP A 29 -8.91 -8.40 -8.79
CA TRP A 29 -7.90 -7.67 -8.04
C TRP A 29 -6.72 -8.58 -7.68
N VAL A 30 -5.52 -8.23 -8.13
CA VAL A 30 -4.29 -9.00 -7.91
C VAL A 30 -3.31 -8.30 -6.96
N GLY A 31 -3.59 -7.05 -6.59
CA GLY A 31 -2.85 -6.31 -5.56
C GLY A 31 -1.41 -5.96 -5.93
N HIS A 32 -1.07 -5.93 -7.21
CA HIS A 32 0.23 -5.50 -7.71
C HIS A 32 0.08 -4.84 -9.08
N ILE A 33 1.09 -4.06 -9.47
CA ILE A 33 1.14 -3.42 -10.79
C ILE A 33 1.45 -4.51 -11.83
N GLY A 34 0.59 -4.64 -12.85
CA GLY A 34 0.79 -5.60 -13.93
C GLY A 34 2.04 -5.33 -14.77
N GLU A 35 2.58 -6.35 -15.45
CA GLU A 35 3.86 -6.26 -16.17
C GLU A 35 3.90 -5.13 -17.22
N ASP A 36 2.82 -4.95 -17.98
CA ASP A 36 2.72 -3.91 -19.00
C ASP A 36 2.77 -2.50 -18.43
N ALA A 37 2.12 -2.29 -17.27
CA ALA A 37 2.19 -1.03 -16.54
C ALA A 37 3.56 -0.83 -15.89
N LEU A 38 4.15 -1.90 -15.37
CA LEU A 38 5.48 -1.88 -14.76
C LEU A 38 6.58 -1.46 -15.75
N ARG A 39 6.43 -1.72 -17.05
CA ARG A 39 7.36 -1.22 -18.09
C ARG A 39 7.38 0.31 -18.22
N ARG A 40 6.35 1.01 -17.74
CA ARG A 40 6.30 2.49 -17.68
C ARG A 40 6.92 3.05 -16.41
N VAL A 41 7.26 2.18 -15.47
CA VAL A 41 7.85 2.54 -14.19
C VAL A 41 9.37 2.52 -14.32
N ASP A 42 10.02 3.62 -13.94
CA ASP A 42 11.48 3.74 -13.96
C ASP A 42 12.11 3.01 -12.76
N LEU A 43 12.29 1.69 -12.91
CA LEU A 43 12.82 0.84 -11.84
C LEU A 43 14.29 1.12 -11.51
N ASP A 44 15.03 1.83 -12.36
CA ASP A 44 16.41 2.25 -12.07
C ASP A 44 16.46 3.35 -10.99
N LYS A 45 15.33 4.00 -10.71
CA LYS A 45 15.18 5.01 -9.64
C LYS A 45 14.74 4.44 -8.30
N VAL A 46 14.69 3.12 -8.14
CA VAL A 46 14.27 2.51 -6.88
C VAL A 46 15.27 2.82 -5.78
N GLU A 47 14.78 3.41 -4.70
CA GLU A 47 15.52 3.61 -3.46
C GLU A 47 15.11 2.53 -2.45
N TRP A 48 16.08 1.71 -2.04
CA TRP A 48 15.86 0.62 -1.08
C TRP A 48 16.04 1.11 0.35
N LEU A 49 14.97 1.00 1.14
CA LEU A 49 14.91 1.58 2.48
C LEU A 49 15.46 0.60 3.52
N THR A 50 16.76 0.72 3.80
CA THR A 50 17.45 -0.04 4.86
C THR A 50 17.62 0.80 6.13
N GLY A 51 17.88 0.13 7.26
CA GLY A 51 18.13 0.81 8.53
C GLY A 51 18.12 -0.12 9.74
N PRO A 52 18.68 0.29 10.88
CA PRO A 52 18.66 -0.49 12.12
C PRO A 52 17.24 -0.67 12.68
N ALA A 53 17.06 -1.59 13.63
CA ALA A 53 15.79 -1.75 14.35
C ALA A 53 15.35 -0.43 15.00
N GLY A 54 14.06 -0.11 14.91
CA GLY A 54 13.50 1.17 15.37
C GLY A 54 13.50 2.28 14.31
N SER A 55 14.09 2.05 13.14
CA SER A 55 13.97 2.99 12.00
C SER A 55 12.53 3.09 11.52
N VAL A 56 12.11 4.29 11.11
CA VAL A 56 10.76 4.56 10.59
C VAL A 56 10.88 5.15 9.19
N THR A 57 10.09 4.63 8.27
CA THR A 57 9.92 5.20 6.92
C THR A 57 8.56 5.85 6.81
N VAL A 58 8.49 7.01 6.17
CA VAL A 58 7.23 7.71 5.86
C VAL A 58 7.19 7.95 4.36
N HIS A 59 6.10 7.54 3.71
CA HIS A 59 5.89 7.75 2.28
C HIS A 59 4.42 8.06 2.02
N ASN A 60 4.14 8.75 0.91
CA ASN A 60 2.78 8.97 0.44
C ASN A 60 2.21 7.64 -0.10
N CYS A 61 0.94 7.33 0.16
CA CYS A 61 0.31 6.07 -0.26
C CYS A 61 0.27 5.85 -1.78
N ARG A 62 0.37 6.91 -2.60
CA ARG A 62 0.48 6.84 -4.06
C ARG A 62 1.90 6.59 -4.57
N THR A 63 2.92 6.65 -3.71
CA THR A 63 4.29 6.36 -4.13
C THR A 63 4.35 4.92 -4.60
N VAL A 64 4.86 4.65 -5.80
CA VAL A 64 5.13 3.27 -6.24
C VAL A 64 6.12 2.65 -5.27
N HIS A 65 5.70 1.53 -4.67
CA HIS A 65 6.46 0.83 -3.65
C HIS A 65 6.25 -0.68 -3.77
N GLY A 66 7.23 -1.44 -3.30
CA GLY A 66 7.21 -2.90 -3.26
C GLY A 66 8.35 -3.42 -2.40
N SER A 67 8.43 -4.73 -2.18
CA SER A 67 9.56 -5.32 -1.45
C SER A 67 10.04 -6.57 -2.13
N LEU A 68 11.34 -6.83 -2.02
CA LEU A 68 11.88 -8.13 -2.41
C LEU A 68 11.46 -9.22 -1.40
N PRO A 69 11.48 -10.50 -1.81
CA PRO A 69 11.37 -11.63 -0.90
C PRO A 69 12.45 -11.55 0.19
N ASN A 70 12.07 -11.95 1.41
CA ASN A 70 13.03 -12.10 2.50
C ASN A 70 13.80 -13.41 2.28
N MET A 71 15.10 -13.31 1.99
CA MET A 71 16.00 -14.45 1.74
C MET A 71 16.80 -14.85 3.00
N SER A 72 16.55 -14.20 4.13
CA SER A 72 17.18 -14.50 5.41
C SER A 72 16.33 -15.46 6.26
N ASP A 73 16.92 -15.98 7.33
CA ASP A 73 16.25 -16.77 8.38
C ASP A 73 15.57 -15.90 9.45
N ARG A 74 15.65 -14.56 9.33
CA ARG A 74 15.12 -13.61 10.31
C ARG A 74 13.71 -13.17 9.93
N GLY A 75 12.80 -13.16 10.90
CA GLY A 75 11.47 -12.58 10.73
C GLY A 75 11.52 -11.09 10.41
N ARG A 76 10.62 -10.61 9.54
CA ARG A 76 10.48 -9.21 9.15
C ARG A 76 9.11 -8.64 9.59
N PRO A 77 8.87 -8.48 10.90
CA PRO A 77 7.62 -7.89 11.37
C PRO A 77 7.55 -6.42 10.93
N LEU A 78 6.37 -6.01 10.47
CA LEU A 78 6.09 -4.63 10.08
C LEU A 78 5.02 -4.05 11.00
N LEU A 79 5.31 -2.86 11.55
CA LEU A 79 4.29 -2.04 12.19
C LEU A 79 3.88 -0.96 11.19
N LEU A 80 2.64 -1.04 10.72
CA LEU A 80 2.09 -0.10 9.74
C LEU A 80 1.06 0.80 10.40
N HIS A 81 1.27 2.11 10.28
CA HIS A 81 0.30 3.11 10.68
C HIS A 81 -0.07 3.96 9.47
N THR A 82 -1.35 3.98 9.13
CA THR A 82 -1.89 4.89 8.12
C THR A 82 -2.36 6.17 8.80
N CYS A 83 -1.78 7.30 8.41
CA CYS A 83 -2.23 8.63 8.84
C CYS A 83 -2.83 9.35 7.64
N SER A 84 -3.92 10.07 7.87
CA SER A 84 -4.56 10.90 6.86
C SER A 84 -4.93 12.25 7.48
N ALA A 85 -5.19 13.24 6.64
CA ALA A 85 -5.78 14.49 7.08
C ALA A 85 -7.20 14.26 7.63
N ALA A 86 -7.70 15.15 8.49
CA ALA A 86 -8.99 14.96 9.16
C ALA A 86 -10.20 15.04 8.21
N ASP A 87 -10.02 15.58 7.02
CA ASP A 87 -10.96 15.67 5.90
C ASP A 87 -10.80 14.55 4.86
N ALA A 88 -9.74 13.74 4.95
CA ALA A 88 -9.52 12.59 4.09
C ALA A 88 -10.31 11.38 4.62
N LEU A 89 -11.55 11.25 4.16
CA LEU A 89 -12.51 10.23 4.58
C LEU A 89 -12.46 8.99 3.66
N PRO A 90 -12.64 7.78 4.20
CA PRO A 90 -12.71 6.57 3.38
C PRO A 90 -14.00 6.54 2.56
N LEU A 91 -13.90 6.17 1.28
CA LEU A 91 -15.05 5.99 0.38
C LEU A 91 -15.80 4.67 0.63
N THR A 92 -15.08 3.63 1.07
CA THR A 92 -15.64 2.31 1.39
C THR A 92 -15.29 1.93 2.82
N PRO A 93 -16.10 1.07 3.48
CA PRO A 93 -15.73 0.51 4.78
C PRO A 93 -14.39 -0.21 4.71
N ARG A 94 -13.59 -0.12 5.79
CA ARG A 94 -12.35 -0.89 5.88
C ARG A 94 -12.63 -2.37 6.16
N PRO A 95 -11.83 -3.29 5.61
CA PRO A 95 -12.02 -4.73 5.85
C PRO A 95 -11.81 -5.14 7.32
N SER A 96 -10.94 -4.42 8.05
CA SER A 96 -10.64 -4.68 9.47
C SER A 96 -10.69 -3.38 10.28
N GLN A 97 -11.66 -3.30 11.18
CA GLN A 97 -11.79 -2.17 12.11
C GLN A 97 -10.92 -2.38 13.34
N THR A 98 -10.40 -1.29 13.91
CA THR A 98 -9.61 -1.34 15.15
C THR A 98 -10.12 -0.28 16.13
N SER A 99 -9.83 -0.45 17.42
CA SER A 99 -10.17 0.55 18.45
C SER A 99 -9.44 1.89 18.30
N HIS A 100 -8.47 1.99 17.39
CA HIS A 100 -7.70 3.20 17.10
C HIS A 100 -8.10 3.86 15.77
N GLU A 101 -9.09 3.32 15.08
CA GLU A 101 -9.65 3.88 13.86
C GLU A 101 -10.17 5.32 14.08
N GLY A 102 -9.77 6.24 13.19
CA GLY A 102 -10.20 7.64 13.22
C GLY A 102 -9.66 8.44 14.41
N ARG A 103 -8.72 7.89 15.19
CA ARG A 103 -8.15 8.60 16.34
C ARG A 103 -7.40 9.85 15.89
N MET A 104 -7.86 11.01 16.35
CA MET A 104 -7.19 12.28 16.09
C MET A 104 -5.82 12.32 16.77
N ILE A 105 -4.75 12.40 15.98
CA ILE A 105 -3.37 12.48 16.50
C ILE A 105 -2.99 13.94 16.79
N ARG A 106 -3.49 14.88 15.99
CA ARG A 106 -3.20 16.31 16.10
C ARG A 106 -4.36 17.13 15.54
N ALA A 107 -4.57 18.32 16.10
CA ALA A 107 -5.61 19.28 15.72
C ALA A 107 -7.05 18.79 16.03
N GLN A 108 -8.03 19.29 15.27
CA GLN A 108 -9.46 19.08 15.48
C GLN A 108 -10.10 18.42 14.24
N PRO A 109 -11.27 17.77 14.38
CA PRO A 109 -12.00 17.23 13.23
C PRO A 109 -12.29 18.29 12.17
N ALA A 110 -12.19 17.91 10.90
CA ALA A 110 -12.51 18.79 9.79
C ALA A 110 -14.02 19.06 9.72
N ARG A 111 -14.38 20.26 9.26
CA ARG A 111 -15.77 20.68 9.02
C ARG A 111 -16.17 20.63 7.54
N TRP A 112 -15.19 20.62 6.66
CA TRP A 112 -15.32 20.60 5.21
C TRP A 112 -14.42 19.49 4.70
N VAL A 113 -14.87 18.79 3.65
CA VAL A 113 -14.06 17.79 2.96
C VAL A 113 -13.38 18.42 1.76
N GLU A 114 -12.12 18.06 1.54
CA GLU A 114 -11.39 18.38 0.30
C GLU A 114 -11.39 17.14 -0.58
N PHE A 115 -11.83 17.30 -1.83
CA PHE A 115 -11.80 16.23 -2.81
C PHE A 115 -10.51 16.33 -3.61
N ASP A 116 -9.83 15.21 -3.75
CA ASP A 116 -8.74 15.09 -4.70
C ASP A 116 -9.28 15.14 -6.13
N ALA A 117 -8.58 15.84 -7.02
CA ALA A 117 -8.95 15.96 -8.42
C ALA A 117 -8.58 14.70 -9.23
N ASP A 118 -7.62 13.92 -8.76
CA ASP A 118 -7.16 12.71 -9.42
C ASP A 118 -8.11 11.55 -9.15
N ALA A 119 -8.48 10.81 -10.20
CA ALA A 119 -9.27 9.60 -10.08
C ALA A 119 -8.49 8.54 -9.30
N CYS A 120 -9.15 7.91 -8.32
CA CYS A 120 -8.60 6.78 -7.56
C CYS A 120 -9.37 5.52 -7.90
N GLN A 121 -8.66 4.42 -8.14
CA GLN A 121 -9.26 3.10 -8.26
C GLN A 121 -9.91 2.68 -6.94
N LEU A 122 -11.16 2.20 -6.98
CA LEU A 122 -11.82 1.66 -5.80
C LEU A 122 -11.16 0.34 -5.38
N PRO A 123 -11.12 0.03 -4.08
CA PRO A 123 -10.66 -1.28 -3.64
C PRO A 123 -11.67 -2.37 -4.07
N PRO A 124 -11.25 -3.65 -4.13
CA PRO A 124 -12.17 -4.74 -4.39
C PRO A 124 -13.23 -4.83 -3.29
N ASP A 125 -14.46 -5.21 -3.67
CA ASP A 125 -15.50 -5.53 -2.68
C ASP A 125 -15.12 -6.82 -1.95
N ARG A 126 -14.82 -6.70 -0.66
CA ARG A 126 -14.48 -7.83 0.23
C ARG A 126 -15.57 -8.16 1.23
N SER A 127 -16.77 -7.60 1.09
CA SER A 127 -17.90 -7.85 1.99
C SER A 127 -18.21 -9.35 2.16
N ASN A 128 -17.99 -10.15 1.11
CA ASN A 128 -18.22 -11.60 1.09
C ASN A 128 -16.94 -12.46 1.12
N GLN A 129 -15.77 -11.85 1.34
CA GLN A 129 -14.48 -12.56 1.34
C GLN A 129 -13.64 -12.22 2.60
N PRO A 130 -14.15 -12.51 3.81
CA PRO A 130 -13.43 -12.22 5.04
C PRO A 130 -12.14 -13.07 5.11
N GLY A 131 -11.03 -12.44 5.47
CA GLY A 131 -9.74 -13.11 5.65
C GLY A 131 -8.84 -13.19 4.42
N VAL A 132 -9.31 -12.82 3.23
CA VAL A 132 -8.44 -12.68 2.06
C VAL A 132 -7.52 -11.48 2.27
N THR A 133 -6.21 -11.70 2.22
CA THR A 133 -5.18 -10.66 2.40
C THR A 133 -4.51 -10.36 1.06
N ILE A 134 -3.81 -9.23 0.97
CA ILE A 134 -2.97 -8.95 -0.21
C ILE A 134 -1.94 -10.07 -0.46
N PHE A 135 -1.35 -10.62 0.60
CA PHE A 135 -0.37 -11.69 0.49
C PHE A 135 -1.00 -12.97 -0.06
N SER A 136 -2.17 -13.38 0.45
CA SER A 136 -2.82 -14.59 -0.05
C SER A 136 -3.30 -14.45 -1.50
N THR A 137 -3.69 -13.24 -1.93
CA THR A 137 -3.96 -12.95 -3.34
C THR A 137 -2.69 -13.03 -4.20
N GLN A 138 -1.61 -12.34 -3.82
CA GLN A 138 -0.36 -12.29 -4.59
C GLN A 138 0.32 -13.66 -4.67
N ASN A 139 0.25 -14.46 -3.61
CA ASN A 139 0.81 -15.81 -3.55
C ASN A 139 -0.11 -16.88 -4.15
N ARG A 140 -1.30 -16.52 -4.63
CA ARG A 140 -2.32 -17.45 -5.17
C ARG A 140 -2.73 -18.54 -4.16
N GLU A 141 -2.74 -18.21 -2.88
CA GLU A 141 -3.07 -19.16 -1.79
C GLU A 141 -4.57 -19.51 -1.72
N HIS A 142 -5.42 -18.80 -2.48
CA HIS A 142 -6.87 -19.05 -2.58
C HIS A 142 -7.36 -19.29 -4.02
N SER A 143 -6.45 -19.58 -4.96
CA SER A 143 -6.83 -19.98 -6.31
C SER A 143 -7.39 -21.41 -6.28
N VAL A 144 -8.70 -21.55 -6.48
CA VAL A 144 -9.38 -22.84 -6.74
C VAL A 144 -9.55 -23.00 -8.25
#